data_AF-A0A447N018-F1
#
_entry.id   AF-A0A447N018-F1
#
_cell.length_a   1.000
_cell.length_b   1.000
_cell.length_c   1.000
_cell.angle_alpha   90.00
_cell.angle_beta   90.00
_cell.angle_gamma   90.00
#
_symmetry.space_group_name_H-M   'P 1'
#
loop_
_entity.id
_entity.type
_entity.pdbx_description
1 polymer ?
#
loop_
_entity_poly.entity_id
_entity_poly.type
_entity_poly.pdbx_seq_one_letter_code
_entity_poly.pdbx_strand_id
1 'polypeptide(L)' 'MASDAFFPFRDGIDAAAAVGVSCVIQPGGSIRDDEVIAAADEHGIAMIFTDMRHFRH' A
#
# COMPACT_ATOMS: atom_id res chain seq x y z
N MET A 1 -5.28 1.01 -7.09
CA MET A 1 -4.31 2.11 -6.87
C MET A 1 -2.90 1.55 -7.07
N ALA A 2 -1.99 2.30 -7.68
CA ALA A 2 -0.59 1.92 -7.81
C ALA A 2 0.29 3.00 -7.17
N SER A 3 1.27 2.58 -6.39
CA SER A 3 2.29 3.45 -5.79
C SER A 3 3.65 3.11 -6.40
N ASP A 4 4.41 4.12 -6.80
CA ASP A 4 5.76 3.98 -7.35
C ASP A 4 6.82 3.75 -6.25
N ALA A 5 6.49 4.11 -5.00
CA ALA A 5 7.26 3.91 -3.79
C ALA A 5 6.47 3.15 -2.72
N PHE A 6 7.16 2.65 -1.68
CA PHE A 6 6.49 1.95 -0.59
C PHE A 6 5.65 2.91 0.27
N PHE A 7 4.64 2.38 0.97
CA PHE A 7 3.90 3.13 1.98
C PHE A 7 4.69 3.17 3.31
N PRO A 8 5.04 4.36 3.83
CA PRO A 8 5.75 4.46 5.10
C PRO A 8 4.82 4.22 6.31
N PHE A 9 3.51 4.44 6.14
CA PHE A 9 2.48 4.36 7.18
C PHE A 9 1.17 3.84 6.60
N ARG A 10 0.27 3.34 7.47
CA ARG A 10 -1.05 2.81 7.07
C ARG A 10 -2.07 3.86 6.59
N ASP A 11 -1.81 5.14 6.87
CA ASP A 11 -2.71 6.25 6.52
C ASP A 11 -3.05 6.31 5.03
N GLY A 12 -2.09 5.98 4.16
CA GLY A 12 -2.32 5.86 2.72
C GLY A 12 -3.33 4.77 2.35
N ILE A 13 -3.36 3.66 3.09
CA ILE A 13 -4.31 2.57 2.89
C ILE A 13 -5.68 2.94 3.44
N ASP A 14 -5.74 3.56 4.62
CA ASP A 14 -7.00 4.03 5.21
C ASP A 14 -7.67 5.09 4.29
N ALA A 15 -6.88 5.98 3.67
CA ALA A 15 -7.37 6.94 2.68
C ALA A 15 -7.86 6.26 1.38
N ALA A 16 -7.15 5.22 0.91
CA ALA A 16 -7.55 4.44 -0.26
C ALA A 16 -8.88 3.70 0.00
N ALA A 17 -9.05 3.12 1.19
CA ALA A 17 -10.28 2.47 1.62
C ALA A 17 -11.47 3.46 1.62
N ALA A 18 -11.26 4.69 2.13
CA ALA A 18 -12.30 5.71 2.21
C ALA A 18 -12.88 6.12 0.84
N VAL A 19 -12.13 5.92 -0.25
CA VAL A 19 -12.59 6.18 -1.63
C VAL A 19 -12.96 4.91 -2.40
N GLY A 20 -13.04 3.76 -1.72
CA GLY A 20 -13.50 2.50 -2.31
C GLY A 20 -12.46 1.77 -3.16
N VAL A 21 -11.17 1.94 -2.89
CA VAL A 21 -10.12 1.15 -3.54
C VAL A 21 -10.25 -0.31 -3.13
N SER A 22 -10.31 -1.22 -4.11
CA SER A 22 -10.36 -2.67 -3.88
C SER A 22 -8.99 -3.36 -3.97
N CYS A 23 -7.99 -2.69 -4.55
CA CYS A 23 -6.65 -3.26 -4.75
C CYS A 23 -5.57 -2.17 -4.78
N VAL A 24 -4.44 -2.45 -4.12
CA VAL A 24 -3.24 -1.62 -4.04
C VAL A 24 -2.01 -2.43 -4.50
N ILE A 25 -1.22 -1.86 -5.41
CA ILE A 25 0.08 -2.39 -5.79
C ILE A 25 1.19 -1.40 -5.38
N GLN A 26 2.22 -1.89 -4.71
CA GLN A 26 3.35 -1.08 -4.23
C GLN A 26 4.65 -1.91 -4.22
N PRO A 27 5.85 -1.30 -4.09
CA PRO A 27 7.10 -2.04 -4.03
C PRO A 27 7.28 -2.89 -2.77
N GLY A 28 6.77 -2.44 -1.62
CA GLY A 28 7.14 -3.00 -0.32
C GLY A 28 8.57 -2.61 0.10
N GLY A 29 9.02 -3.11 1.25
CA GLY A 29 10.33 -2.82 1.85
C GLY A 29 10.31 -1.76 2.95
N SER A 30 9.14 -1.41 3.47
CA SER A 30 9.03 -0.54 4.65
C SER A 30 9.31 -1.35 5.92
N ILE A 31 9.92 -0.71 6.93
CA ILE A 31 10.00 -1.29 8.29
C ILE A 31 8.60 -1.52 8.87
N ARG A 32 7.60 -0.79 8.38
CA ARG A 32 6.20 -0.82 8.83
C ARG A 32 5.26 -1.54 7.87
N ASP A 33 5.78 -2.39 6.98
CA ASP A 33 4.90 -3.11 6.04
C ASP A 33 3.85 -3.95 6.77
N ASP A 34 4.15 -4.50 7.95
CA ASP A 34 3.17 -5.24 8.77
C ASP A 34 1.94 -4.38 9.14
N GLU A 35 2.14 -3.11 9.49
CA GLU A 35 1.04 -2.18 9.81
C GLU A 35 0.21 -1.85 8.56
N VAL A 36 0.87 -1.73 7.40
CA VAL A 36 0.26 -1.41 6.11
C VAL A 36 -0.55 -2.59 5.57
N ILE A 37 -0.02 -3.81 5.69
CA ILE A 37 -0.69 -5.07 5.32
C ILE A 37 -1.91 -5.27 6.21
N ALA A 38 -1.76 -5.10 7.54
CA ALA A 38 -2.88 -5.24 8.47
C ALA A 38 -4.03 -4.27 8.13
N ALA A 39 -3.72 -3.03 7.76
CA ALA A 39 -4.74 -2.08 7.31
C ALA A 39 -5.42 -2.53 6.01
N ALA A 40 -4.68 -3.09 5.06
CA ALA A 40 -5.27 -3.62 3.83
C ALA A 40 -6.21 -4.80 4.12
N ASP A 41 -5.81 -5.71 5.00
CA ASP A 41 -6.64 -6.84 5.44
C ASP A 41 -7.91 -6.37 6.17
N GLU A 42 -7.80 -5.39 7.07
CA GLU A 42 -8.94 -4.79 7.78
C GLU A 42 -10.00 -4.22 6.81
N HIS A 43 -9.56 -3.59 5.72
CA HIS A 43 -10.44 -3.00 4.71
C HIS A 43 -10.80 -3.94 3.55
N GLY A 44 -10.31 -5.18 3.56
CA GLY A 44 -10.53 -6.14 2.47
C GLY A 44 -9.90 -5.72 1.13
N ILE A 45 -8.80 -4.98 1.19
CA ILE A 45 -8.06 -4.48 0.02
C ILE A 45 -7.01 -5.52 -0.38
N ALA A 46 -7.04 -5.98 -1.63
CA ALA A 46 -5.95 -6.81 -2.14
C ALA A 46 -4.65 -6.00 -2.23
N MET A 47 -3.57 -6.46 -1.57
CA MET A 47 -2.26 -5.82 -1.62
C MET A 47 -1.25 -6.68 -2.40
N ILE A 48 -0.51 -6.06 -3.33
CA ILE A 48 0.49 -6.72 -4.17
C ILE A 48 1.83 -6.02 -4.03
N PHE A 49 2.89 -6.79 -3.78
CA PHE A 49 4.27 -6.30 -3.75
C PHE A 49 5.00 -6.56 -5.07
N THR A 50 5.68 -5.54 -5.59
CA THR A 50 6.47 -5.63 -6.83
C THR A 50 7.96 -5.80 -6.60
N ASP A 51 8.45 -5.59 -5.38
CA ASP A 51 9.88 -5.52 -5.02
C ASP A 51 10.70 -4.54 -5.87
N MET A 52 10.04 -3.60 -6.57
CA MET A 52 10.64 -2.73 -7.58
C MET A 52 10.09 -1.32 -7.45
N ARG A 53 10.97 -0.36 -7.11
CA ARG A 53 10.65 1.07 -7.00
C ARG A 53 10.80 1.78 -8.34
N HIS A 54 9.80 2.57 -8.75
CA HIS A 54 9.79 3.32 -10.00
C HIS A 54 9.88 4.85 -9.78
N PHE A 55 10.83 5.26 -8.95
CA PHE A 55 11.00 6.68 -8.60
C PHE A 55 11.46 7.53 -9.78
N ARG A 56 10.79 8.66 -10.00
CA ARG A 56 11.13 9.67 -11.01
C ARG A 56 10.92 11.07 -10.43
N HIS A 57 11.91 11.93 -10.60
CA HIS A 57 11.84 13.35 -10.20
C HIS A 57 11.03 14.17 -11.21
#